data_AF-A0A3B0JCK3-F1
#
_entry.id   AF-A0A3B0JCK3-F1
#
_cell.length_a   1.000
_cell.length_b   1.000
_cell.length_c   1.000
_cell.angle_alpha   90.00
_cell.angle_beta   90.00
_cell.angle_gamma   90.00
#
_symmetry.space_group_name_H-M   'P 1'
#
loop_
_entity.id
_entity.type
_entity.pdbx_description
1 polymer ?
#
loop_
_entity_poly.entity_id
_entity_poly.type
_entity_poly.pdbx_seq_one_letter_code
_entity_poly.pdbx_strand_id
1 'polypeptide(L)'
;MSNLLNKYNTFYFIASSLATLTLLTSLALINAPSSLILALAVLSVLALMILYKIIIDTKKVGKEFAHKERELEKKITLAANKEIGILKNQLRELTQEKYNLYEEAEKFSNKVSELEVDRESLLKEKKSLRERLEEESNLRSEMTNESRKIEKKIGELNTEQKELCHKVLYLCEQLREKEESCKKIKKEFKGKLTLSSKIEELHKEKDALNKELSEQWYRIREITKENKYLSEELNKKSEELDKANGLIEDQFSELDRIRQDCNNEVKNLRNSLLERDSQIKQLQYVIDKIEESIRENETIKDYSKKIILGETQKIKFILGQLVQFKTIKGSKTSEETSDSLQEDLGYDSRSPTPTRLSCSVSVQSIASGPIPEYGL
;
A
#
# COMPACT_ATOMS: atom_id res chain seq x y z
N MET A 1 -111.95 53.23 -88.06
CA MET A 1 -113.00 54.09 -87.44
C MET A 1 -113.43 55.21 -88.41
N SER A 2 -113.68 54.90 -89.69
CA SER A 2 -113.89 55.91 -90.75
C SER A 2 -115.16 55.69 -91.58
N ASN A 3 -116.09 54.85 -91.11
CA ASN A 3 -117.35 54.51 -91.80
C ASN A 3 -118.58 55.28 -91.28
N LEU A 4 -118.40 56.21 -90.36
CA LEU A 4 -119.50 56.97 -89.74
C LEU A 4 -119.81 58.31 -90.46
N LEU A 5 -118.86 58.91 -91.18
CA LEU A 5 -119.04 60.23 -91.81
C LEU A 5 -119.69 60.19 -93.20
N ASN A 6 -119.68 59.04 -93.89
CA ASN A 6 -120.19 58.95 -95.27
C ASN A 6 -121.70 58.70 -95.33
N LYS A 7 -122.26 58.00 -94.33
CA LYS A 7 -123.68 57.59 -94.35
C LYS A 7 -124.63 58.74 -94.01
N TYR A 8 -124.23 59.65 -93.12
CA TYR A 8 -125.08 60.76 -92.66
C TYR A 8 -125.15 61.95 -93.62
N ASN A 9 -124.06 62.30 -94.32
CA ASN A 9 -124.08 63.39 -95.30
C ASN A 9 -124.87 63.05 -96.57
N THR A 10 -124.87 61.78 -96.99
CA THR A 10 -125.64 61.32 -98.16
C THR A 10 -127.15 61.39 -97.89
N PHE A 11 -127.58 61.07 -96.67
CA PHE A 11 -128.99 61.14 -96.26
C PHE A 11 -129.52 62.57 -96.22
N TYR A 12 -128.72 63.52 -95.71
CA TYR A 12 -129.12 64.93 -95.60
C TYR A 12 -129.31 65.59 -96.99
N PHE A 13 -128.49 65.22 -97.97
CA PHE A 13 -128.58 65.75 -99.34
C PHE A 13 -129.74 65.13 -100.15
N ILE A 14 -130.06 63.84 -99.94
CA ILE A 14 -131.24 63.18 -100.53
C ILE A 14 -132.53 63.79 -99.98
N ALA A 15 -132.59 64.02 -98.65
CA ALA A 15 -133.74 64.67 -98.02
C ALA A 15 -133.94 66.11 -98.53
N SER A 16 -132.86 66.87 -98.71
CA SER A 16 -132.90 68.23 -99.27
C SER A 16 -133.35 68.26 -100.75
N SER A 17 -132.92 67.29 -101.55
CA SER A 17 -133.31 67.17 -102.97
C SER A 17 -134.76 66.70 -103.16
N LEU A 18 -135.28 65.87 -102.24
CA LEU A 18 -136.68 65.47 -102.23
C LEU A 18 -137.59 66.64 -101.80
N ALA A 19 -137.14 67.45 -100.84
CA ALA A 19 -137.83 68.67 -100.42
C ALA A 19 -137.91 69.71 -101.57
N THR A 20 -136.84 69.92 -102.34
CA THR A 20 -136.86 70.82 -103.50
C THR A 20 -137.72 70.28 -104.65
N LEU A 21 -137.78 68.97 -104.88
CA LEU A 21 -138.68 68.35 -105.86
C LEU A 21 -140.17 68.51 -105.46
N THR A 22 -140.45 68.43 -104.15
CA THR A 22 -141.80 68.65 -103.59
C THR A 22 -142.20 70.13 -103.68
N LEU A 23 -141.23 71.05 -103.53
CA LEU A 23 -141.43 72.48 -103.72
C LEU A 23 -141.60 72.86 -105.20
N LEU A 24 -140.91 72.16 -106.12
CA LEU A 24 -141.07 72.34 -107.57
C LEU A 24 -142.46 71.91 -108.07
N THR A 25 -142.99 70.80 -107.55
CA THR A 25 -144.34 70.32 -107.91
C THR A 25 -145.45 71.21 -107.34
N SER A 26 -145.26 71.77 -106.15
CA SER A 26 -146.22 72.71 -105.55
C SER A 26 -146.16 74.11 -106.18
N LEU A 27 -145.01 74.55 -106.72
CA LEU A 27 -144.90 75.82 -107.44
C LEU A 27 -145.40 75.75 -108.89
N ALA A 28 -145.43 74.57 -109.53
CA ALA A 28 -146.02 74.38 -110.86
C ALA A 28 -147.56 74.52 -110.89
N LEU A 29 -148.23 74.46 -109.73
CA LEU A 29 -149.69 74.63 -109.58
C LEU A 29 -150.12 76.10 -109.42
N ILE A 30 -149.20 77.02 -109.17
CA ILE A 30 -149.47 78.43 -108.93
C ILE A 30 -148.78 79.21 -110.05
N ASN A 31 -149.57 79.80 -110.95
CA ASN A 31 -149.19 80.48 -112.20
C ASN A 31 -148.00 81.49 -112.01
N ALA A 32 -146.77 80.97 -111.99
CA ALA A 32 -145.54 81.70 -111.73
C ALA A 32 -144.77 81.96 -113.03
N PRO A 33 -144.06 83.10 -113.15
CA PRO A 33 -143.43 83.52 -114.39
C PRO A 33 -142.34 82.54 -114.87
N SER A 34 -142.39 82.19 -116.16
CA SER A 34 -141.62 81.12 -116.82
C SER A 34 -140.09 81.24 -116.73
N SER A 35 -139.56 82.43 -116.37
CA SER A 35 -138.14 82.67 -116.17
C SER A 35 -137.56 81.97 -114.92
N LEU A 36 -138.38 81.71 -113.90
CA LEU A 36 -137.92 81.05 -112.66
C LEU A 36 -137.72 79.53 -112.85
N ILE A 37 -138.60 78.89 -113.63
CA ILE A 37 -138.57 77.45 -113.91
C ILE A 37 -137.30 77.06 -114.68
N LEU A 38 -136.89 77.90 -115.65
CA LEU A 38 -135.68 77.66 -116.43
C LEU A 38 -134.39 77.79 -115.59
N ALA A 39 -134.33 78.77 -114.69
CA ALA A 39 -133.20 78.96 -113.79
C ALA A 39 -133.01 77.77 -112.83
N LEU A 40 -134.11 77.23 -112.28
CA LEU A 40 -134.07 76.04 -111.42
C LEU A 40 -133.67 74.77 -112.18
N ALA A 41 -134.06 74.62 -113.46
CA ALA A 41 -133.63 73.49 -114.29
C ALA A 41 -132.12 73.52 -114.57
N VAL A 42 -131.56 74.69 -114.89
CA VAL A 42 -130.10 74.85 -115.10
C VAL A 42 -129.33 74.58 -113.80
N LEU A 43 -129.84 75.03 -112.65
CA LEU A 43 -129.24 74.74 -111.34
C LEU A 43 -129.24 73.23 -111.02
N SER A 44 -130.32 72.53 -111.37
CA SER A 44 -130.45 71.07 -111.21
C SER A 44 -129.43 70.30 -112.04
N VAL A 45 -129.19 70.71 -113.29
CA VAL A 45 -128.19 70.06 -114.16
C VAL A 45 -126.77 70.29 -113.65
N LEU A 46 -126.45 71.49 -113.15
CA LEU A 46 -125.15 71.78 -112.55
C LEU A 46 -124.92 70.97 -111.26
N ALA A 47 -125.95 70.84 -110.42
CA ALA A 47 -125.89 70.02 -109.22
C ALA A 47 -125.63 68.54 -109.53
N LEU A 48 -126.25 67.99 -110.59
CA LEU A 48 -126.01 66.62 -111.05
C LEU A 48 -124.58 66.42 -111.57
N MET A 49 -124.01 67.37 -112.32
CA MET A 49 -122.61 67.28 -112.77
C MET A 49 -121.63 67.29 -111.59
N ILE A 50 -121.86 68.15 -110.59
CA ILE A 50 -121.05 68.20 -109.38
C ILE A 50 -121.17 66.88 -108.62
N LEU A 51 -122.38 66.33 -108.51
CA LEU A 51 -122.62 65.04 -107.86
C LEU A 51 -121.89 63.89 -108.57
N TYR A 52 -121.93 63.85 -109.91
CA TYR A 52 -121.26 62.82 -110.70
C TYR A 52 -119.72 62.87 -110.54
N LYS A 53 -119.15 64.09 -110.47
CA LYS A 53 -117.71 64.29 -110.23
C LYS A 53 -117.30 63.87 -108.81
N ILE A 54 -118.10 64.21 -107.79
CA ILE A 54 -117.87 63.77 -106.40
C ILE A 54 -117.91 62.25 -106.28
N ILE A 55 -118.83 61.56 -106.98
CA ILE A 55 -118.94 60.10 -106.95
C ILE A 55 -117.73 59.41 -107.59
N ILE A 56 -117.20 59.94 -108.71
CA ILE A 56 -116.00 59.38 -109.34
C ILE A 56 -114.77 59.59 -108.47
N ASP A 57 -114.58 60.79 -107.92
CA ASP A 57 -113.45 61.10 -107.06
C ASP A 57 -113.49 60.29 -105.76
N THR A 58 -114.67 60.10 -105.15
CA THR A 58 -114.82 59.24 -103.95
C THR A 58 -114.56 57.76 -104.25
N LYS A 59 -114.89 57.24 -105.44
CA LYS A 59 -114.59 55.85 -105.81
C LYS A 59 -113.09 55.61 -106.04
N LYS A 60 -112.37 56.61 -106.56
CA LYS A 60 -110.90 56.56 -106.71
C LYS A 60 -110.20 56.64 -105.36
N VAL A 61 -110.62 57.57 -104.50
CA VAL A 61 -110.09 57.71 -103.12
C VAL A 61 -110.39 56.45 -102.29
N GLY A 62 -111.57 55.84 -102.45
CA GLY A 62 -111.90 54.58 -101.76
C GLY A 62 -111.01 53.39 -102.17
N LYS A 63 -110.62 53.30 -103.45
CA LYS A 63 -109.68 52.25 -103.91
C LYS A 63 -108.25 52.50 -103.43
N GLU A 64 -107.77 53.75 -103.43
CA GLU A 64 -106.47 54.08 -102.85
C GLU A 64 -106.43 53.89 -101.34
N PHE A 65 -107.53 54.21 -100.64
CA PHE A 65 -107.64 53.99 -99.20
C PHE A 65 -107.64 52.50 -98.87
N ALA A 66 -108.43 51.69 -99.57
CA ALA A 66 -108.45 50.24 -99.36
C ALA A 66 -107.11 49.56 -99.72
N HIS A 67 -106.34 50.11 -100.66
CA HIS A 67 -104.98 49.63 -100.94
C HIS A 67 -104.01 50.05 -99.81
N LYS A 68 -104.04 51.30 -99.37
CA LYS A 68 -103.18 51.79 -98.27
C LYS A 68 -103.52 51.10 -96.95
N GLU A 69 -104.78 50.80 -96.67
CA GLU A 69 -105.24 50.06 -95.49
C GLU A 69 -104.71 48.63 -95.50
N ARG A 70 -104.82 47.91 -96.62
CA ARG A 70 -104.20 46.57 -96.78
C ARG A 70 -102.68 46.60 -96.70
N GLU A 71 -102.04 47.66 -97.18
CA GLU A 71 -100.58 47.83 -97.08
C GLU A 71 -100.15 48.12 -95.64
N LEU A 72 -100.93 48.94 -94.90
CA LEU A 72 -100.73 49.19 -93.48
C LEU A 72 -100.94 47.91 -92.66
N GLU A 73 -102.01 47.15 -92.91
CA GLU A 73 -102.25 45.86 -92.25
C GLU A 73 -101.12 44.88 -92.53
N LYS A 74 -100.61 44.80 -93.76
CA LYS A 74 -99.43 43.99 -94.09
C LYS A 74 -98.17 44.46 -93.35
N LYS A 75 -97.96 45.77 -93.23
CA LYS A 75 -96.81 46.33 -92.48
C LYS A 75 -96.94 46.06 -90.98
N ILE A 76 -98.13 46.20 -90.41
CA ILE A 76 -98.43 45.93 -89.00
C ILE A 76 -98.26 44.44 -88.70
N THR A 77 -98.82 43.56 -89.53
CA THR A 77 -98.67 42.09 -89.36
C THR A 77 -97.24 41.64 -89.55
N LEU A 78 -96.48 42.23 -90.50
CA LEU A 78 -95.06 41.94 -90.66
C LEU A 78 -94.24 42.42 -89.46
N ALA A 79 -94.50 43.63 -88.94
CA ALA A 79 -93.81 44.16 -87.75
C ALA A 79 -94.13 43.33 -86.50
N ALA A 80 -95.41 43.02 -86.27
CA ALA A 80 -95.84 42.16 -85.17
C ALA A 80 -95.24 40.75 -85.27
N ASN A 81 -95.18 40.14 -86.47
CA ASN A 81 -94.55 38.84 -86.64
C ASN A 81 -93.03 38.87 -86.40
N LYS A 82 -92.34 39.96 -86.75
CA LYS A 82 -90.93 40.14 -86.39
C LYS A 82 -90.73 40.25 -84.88
N GLU A 83 -91.56 41.04 -84.21
CA GLU A 83 -91.48 41.27 -82.77
C GLU A 83 -91.86 40.00 -81.97
N ILE A 84 -92.89 39.26 -82.40
CA ILE A 84 -93.25 37.93 -81.89
C ILE A 84 -92.08 36.95 -82.10
N GLY A 85 -91.38 37.01 -83.24
CA GLY A 85 -90.20 36.21 -83.51
C GLY A 85 -89.05 36.49 -82.53
N ILE A 86 -88.78 37.76 -82.24
CA ILE A 86 -87.76 38.19 -81.26
C ILE A 86 -88.14 37.74 -79.85
N LEU A 87 -89.37 38.03 -79.42
CA LEU A 87 -89.86 37.64 -78.09
C LEU A 87 -89.86 36.12 -77.90
N LYS A 88 -90.19 35.35 -78.95
CA LYS A 88 -90.13 33.88 -78.90
C LYS A 88 -88.70 33.36 -78.78
N ASN A 89 -87.73 34.01 -79.44
CA ASN A 89 -86.32 33.66 -79.28
C ASN A 89 -85.81 34.01 -77.88
N GLN A 90 -86.12 35.20 -77.36
CA GLN A 90 -85.79 35.59 -75.99
C GLN A 90 -86.41 34.65 -74.95
N LEU A 91 -87.67 34.24 -75.15
CA LEU A 91 -88.33 33.27 -74.27
C LEU A 91 -87.63 31.91 -74.29
N ARG A 92 -87.14 31.48 -75.46
CA ARG A 92 -86.36 30.24 -75.59
C ARG A 92 -85.01 30.35 -74.88
N GLU A 93 -84.30 31.45 -75.09
CA GLU A 93 -83.01 31.73 -74.43
C GLU A 93 -83.16 31.78 -72.90
N LEU A 94 -84.14 32.52 -72.39
CA LEU A 94 -84.45 32.59 -70.96
C LEU A 94 -84.88 31.24 -70.37
N THR A 95 -85.59 30.41 -71.15
CA THR A 95 -85.96 29.06 -70.71
C THR A 95 -84.73 28.16 -70.60
N GLN A 96 -83.81 28.25 -71.56
CA GLN A 96 -82.56 27.49 -71.53
C GLN A 96 -81.65 27.97 -70.39
N GLU A 97 -81.52 29.28 -70.19
CA GLU A 97 -80.76 29.86 -69.09
C GLU A 97 -81.33 29.43 -67.73
N LYS A 98 -82.66 29.46 -67.57
CA LYS A 98 -83.34 28.94 -66.38
C LYS A 98 -83.02 27.47 -66.13
N TYR A 99 -83.00 26.64 -67.18
CA TYR A 99 -82.63 25.22 -67.05
C TYR A 99 -81.17 25.04 -66.62
N ASN A 100 -80.24 25.76 -67.26
CA ASN A 100 -78.82 25.73 -66.92
C ASN A 100 -78.58 26.18 -65.47
N LEU A 101 -79.28 27.23 -65.03
CA LEU A 101 -79.21 27.73 -63.65
C LEU A 101 -79.74 26.71 -62.63
N TYR A 102 -80.80 25.96 -62.97
CA TYR A 102 -81.26 24.88 -62.09
C TYR A 102 -80.25 23.74 -61.99
N GLU A 103 -79.65 23.33 -63.10
CA GLU A 103 -78.62 22.29 -63.11
C GLU A 103 -77.38 22.73 -62.30
N GLU A 104 -77.00 24.00 -62.41
CA GLU A 104 -75.89 24.57 -61.63
C GLU A 104 -76.24 24.67 -60.14
N ALA A 105 -77.46 25.09 -59.78
CA ALA A 105 -77.93 25.12 -58.40
C ALA A 105 -77.95 23.72 -57.78
N GLU A 106 -78.35 22.69 -58.55
CA GLU A 106 -78.32 21.29 -58.11
C GLU A 106 -76.88 20.81 -57.89
N LYS A 107 -75.96 21.12 -58.81
CA LYS A 107 -74.52 20.83 -58.63
C LYS A 107 -73.96 21.49 -57.37
N PHE A 108 -74.30 22.75 -57.12
CA PHE A 108 -73.87 23.44 -55.90
C PHE A 108 -74.49 22.82 -54.65
N SER A 109 -75.78 22.47 -54.68
CA SER A 109 -76.45 21.81 -53.56
C SER A 109 -75.77 20.49 -53.19
N ASN A 110 -75.47 19.64 -54.19
CA ASN A 110 -74.78 18.37 -53.97
C ASN A 110 -73.38 18.59 -53.37
N LYS A 111 -72.64 19.56 -53.89
CA LYS A 111 -71.31 19.90 -53.36
C LYS A 111 -71.34 20.43 -51.92
N VAL A 112 -72.38 21.18 -51.56
CA VAL A 112 -72.57 21.63 -50.16
C VAL A 112 -72.80 20.43 -49.25
N SER A 113 -73.65 19.48 -49.66
CA SER A 113 -73.89 18.26 -48.88
C SER A 113 -72.64 17.39 -48.72
N GLU A 114 -71.83 17.21 -49.77
CA GLU A 114 -70.53 16.51 -49.67
C GLU A 114 -69.59 17.20 -48.68
N LEU A 115 -69.45 18.53 -48.77
CA LEU A 115 -68.60 19.32 -47.87
C LEU A 115 -69.08 19.29 -46.42
N GLU A 116 -70.39 19.20 -46.18
CA GLU A 116 -70.95 19.04 -44.84
C GLU A 116 -70.56 17.69 -44.21
N VAL A 117 -70.64 16.60 -44.99
CA VAL A 117 -70.20 15.26 -44.54
C VAL A 117 -68.71 15.26 -44.21
N ASP A 118 -67.87 15.84 -45.09
CA ASP A 118 -66.43 15.94 -44.84
C ASP A 118 -66.11 16.78 -43.60
N ARG A 119 -66.82 17.90 -43.41
CA ARG A 119 -66.67 18.75 -42.23
C ARG A 119 -67.00 17.98 -40.94
N GLU A 120 -68.09 17.21 -40.94
CA GLU A 120 -68.46 16.39 -39.78
C GLU A 120 -67.42 15.31 -39.48
N SER A 121 -66.90 14.64 -40.51
CA SER A 121 -65.85 13.63 -40.39
C SER A 121 -64.58 14.22 -39.77
N LEU A 122 -64.10 15.35 -40.30
CA LEU A 122 -62.91 16.06 -39.80
C LEU A 122 -63.11 16.56 -38.36
N LEU A 123 -64.34 16.95 -37.98
CA LEU A 123 -64.64 17.39 -36.63
C LEU A 123 -64.56 16.24 -35.61
N LYS A 124 -64.99 15.03 -36.00
CA LYS A 124 -64.82 13.80 -35.20
C LYS A 124 -63.35 13.44 -35.04
N GLU A 125 -62.58 13.49 -36.14
CA GLU A 125 -61.14 13.22 -36.10
C GLU A 125 -60.39 14.22 -35.20
N LYS A 126 -60.67 15.52 -35.33
CA LYS A 126 -60.09 16.56 -34.48
C LYS A 126 -60.38 16.33 -32.99
N LYS A 127 -61.58 15.83 -32.65
CA LYS A 127 -61.92 15.50 -31.26
C LYS A 127 -61.10 14.31 -30.75
N SER A 128 -61.01 13.23 -31.52
CA SER A 128 -60.21 12.05 -31.17
C SER A 128 -58.72 12.39 -31.01
N LEU A 129 -58.17 13.22 -31.90
CA LEU A 129 -56.77 13.66 -31.81
C LEU A 129 -56.52 14.52 -30.56
N ARG A 130 -57.49 15.35 -30.15
CA ARG A 130 -57.38 16.13 -28.91
C ARG A 130 -57.36 15.22 -27.67
N GLU A 131 -58.22 14.21 -27.63
CA GLU A 131 -58.26 13.24 -26.53
C GLU A 131 -56.92 12.49 -26.42
N ARG A 132 -56.39 12.00 -27.55
CA ARG A 132 -55.06 11.35 -27.60
C ARG A 132 -53.92 12.27 -27.15
N LEU A 133 -53.98 13.55 -27.52
CA LEU A 133 -52.98 14.52 -27.13
C LEU A 133 -52.99 14.78 -25.62
N GLU A 134 -54.18 14.84 -25.02
CA GLU A 134 -54.35 14.98 -23.57
C GLU A 134 -53.81 13.75 -22.81
N GLU A 135 -54.11 12.55 -23.30
CA GLU A 135 -53.57 11.29 -22.76
C GLU A 135 -52.03 11.26 -22.84
N GLU A 136 -51.44 11.63 -23.99
CA GLU A 136 -49.99 11.68 -24.15
C GLU A 136 -49.34 12.73 -23.23
N SER A 137 -49.99 13.90 -23.08
CA SER A 137 -49.55 14.96 -22.16
C SER A 137 -49.51 14.46 -20.71
N ASN A 138 -50.56 13.77 -20.27
CA ASN A 138 -50.65 13.19 -18.94
C ASN A 138 -49.57 12.12 -18.71
N LEU A 139 -49.42 11.17 -19.65
CA LEU A 139 -48.36 10.16 -19.59
C LEU A 139 -46.96 10.77 -19.55
N ARG A 140 -46.70 11.81 -20.34
CA ARG A 140 -45.43 12.54 -20.34
C ARG A 140 -45.15 13.18 -18.98
N SER A 141 -46.17 13.75 -18.34
CA SER A 141 -46.04 14.34 -17.00
C SER A 141 -45.72 13.29 -15.93
N GLU A 142 -46.33 12.11 -16.00
CA GLU A 142 -46.07 10.98 -15.11
C GLU A 142 -44.65 10.47 -15.27
N MET A 143 -44.22 10.20 -16.51
CA MET A 143 -42.85 9.79 -16.80
C MET A 143 -41.82 10.81 -16.31
N THR A 144 -42.08 12.10 -16.50
CA THR A 144 -41.19 13.18 -16.01
C THR A 144 -41.06 13.15 -14.49
N ASN A 145 -42.16 12.88 -13.77
CA ASN A 145 -42.14 12.76 -12.32
C ASN A 145 -41.36 11.54 -11.84
N GLU A 146 -41.50 10.39 -12.51
CA GLU A 146 -40.74 9.19 -12.19
C GLU A 146 -39.24 9.36 -12.51
N SER A 147 -38.88 9.97 -13.65
CA SER A 147 -37.50 10.32 -13.96
C SER A 147 -36.87 11.17 -12.86
N ARG A 148 -37.58 12.18 -12.35
CA ARG A 148 -37.09 13.02 -11.24
C ARG A 148 -36.87 12.22 -9.96
N LYS A 149 -37.76 11.27 -9.64
CA LYS A 149 -37.59 10.39 -8.46
C LYS A 149 -36.35 9.51 -8.61
N ILE A 150 -36.14 8.94 -9.80
CA ILE A 150 -34.96 8.12 -10.11
C ILE A 150 -33.67 8.93 -9.99
N GLU A 151 -33.63 10.13 -10.58
CA GLU A 151 -32.47 11.03 -10.47
C GLU A 151 -32.11 11.35 -9.01
N LYS A 152 -33.12 11.62 -8.18
CA LYS A 152 -32.90 11.89 -6.75
C LYS A 152 -32.28 10.67 -6.04
N LYS A 153 -32.80 9.47 -6.32
CA LYS A 153 -32.28 8.21 -5.75
C LYS A 153 -30.85 7.90 -6.23
N ILE A 154 -30.53 8.20 -7.48
CA ILE A 154 -29.15 8.10 -8.01
C ILE A 154 -28.23 9.05 -7.23
N GLY A 155 -28.68 10.26 -6.91
CA GLY A 155 -27.94 11.20 -6.08
C GLY A 155 -27.64 10.65 -4.68
N GLU A 156 -28.65 10.11 -4.00
CA GLU A 156 -28.53 9.51 -2.66
C GLU A 156 -27.58 8.30 -2.65
N LEU A 157 -27.70 7.39 -3.63
CA LEU A 157 -26.80 6.24 -3.76
C LEU A 157 -25.36 6.65 -4.04
N ASN A 158 -25.14 7.69 -4.84
CA ASN A 158 -23.79 8.22 -5.09
C ASN A 158 -23.16 8.82 -3.84
N THR A 159 -23.94 9.46 -2.96
CA THR A 159 -23.43 9.94 -1.67
C THR A 159 -23.04 8.79 -0.75
N GLU A 160 -23.88 7.76 -0.64
CA GLU A 160 -23.58 6.56 0.16
C GLU A 160 -22.34 5.83 -0.37
N GLN A 161 -22.20 5.69 -1.69
CA GLN A 161 -21.04 5.08 -2.31
C GLN A 161 -19.74 5.82 -1.96
N LYS A 162 -19.75 7.17 -1.95
CA LYS A 162 -18.58 7.97 -1.57
C LYS A 162 -18.21 7.77 -0.11
N GLU A 163 -19.18 7.75 0.80
CA GLU A 163 -18.95 7.49 2.22
C GLU A 163 -18.38 6.08 2.46
N LEU A 164 -18.93 5.07 1.78
CA LEU A 164 -18.41 3.70 1.82
C LEU A 164 -16.98 3.62 1.29
N CYS A 165 -16.66 4.30 0.17
CA CYS A 165 -15.30 4.38 -0.34
C CYS A 165 -14.32 4.96 0.68
N HIS A 166 -14.68 6.05 1.37
CA HIS A 166 -13.86 6.62 2.44
C HIS A 166 -13.66 5.64 3.59
N LYS A 167 -14.73 4.93 4.01
CA LYS A 167 -14.65 3.92 5.07
C LYS A 167 -13.76 2.75 4.69
N VAL A 168 -13.82 2.28 3.45
CA VAL A 168 -12.95 1.21 2.93
C VAL A 168 -11.49 1.66 2.93
N LEU A 169 -11.20 2.88 2.45
CA LEU A 169 -9.83 3.42 2.47
C LEU A 169 -9.27 3.48 3.89
N TYR A 170 -10.04 3.99 4.84
CA TYR A 170 -9.65 4.06 6.25
C TYR A 170 -9.38 2.68 6.86
N LEU A 171 -10.20 1.68 6.55
CA LEU A 171 -9.99 0.30 7.00
C LEU A 171 -8.74 -0.32 6.37
N CYS A 172 -8.44 -0.04 5.11
CA CYS A 172 -7.22 -0.49 4.45
C CYS A 172 -5.96 0.09 5.12
N GLU A 173 -5.99 1.36 5.53
CA GLU A 173 -4.87 1.97 6.25
C GLU A 173 -4.65 1.32 7.61
N GLN A 174 -5.72 1.12 8.39
CA GLN A 174 -5.64 0.39 9.66
C GLN A 174 -5.10 -1.03 9.48
N LEU A 175 -5.56 -1.74 8.45
CA LEU A 175 -5.09 -3.10 8.18
C LEU A 175 -3.58 -3.12 7.89
N ARG A 176 -3.09 -2.16 7.10
CA ARG A 176 -1.66 -2.00 6.80
C ARG A 176 -0.84 -1.74 8.07
N GLU A 177 -1.28 -0.84 8.95
CA GLU A 177 -0.61 -0.55 10.21
C GLU A 177 -0.54 -1.78 11.13
N LYS A 178 -1.64 -2.56 11.19
CA LYS A 178 -1.69 -3.81 11.97
C LYS A 178 -0.76 -4.88 11.39
N GLU A 179 -0.65 -4.96 10.07
CA GLU A 179 0.27 -5.89 9.40
C GLU A 179 1.73 -5.55 9.71
N GLU A 180 2.10 -4.27 9.66
CA GLU A 180 3.45 -3.81 10.03
C GLU A 180 3.77 -4.08 11.50
N SER A 181 2.81 -3.83 12.39
CA SER A 181 2.94 -4.15 13.82
C SER A 181 3.15 -5.66 14.04
N CYS A 182 2.39 -6.51 13.34
CA CYS A 182 2.55 -7.96 13.40
C CYS A 182 3.94 -8.40 12.89
N LYS A 183 4.45 -7.78 11.82
CA LYS A 183 5.82 -8.02 11.31
C LYS A 183 6.89 -7.66 12.36
N LYS A 184 6.74 -6.54 13.09
CA LYS A 184 7.64 -6.17 14.20
C LYS A 184 7.60 -7.19 15.33
N ILE A 185 6.40 -7.52 15.84
CA ILE A 185 6.21 -8.51 16.91
C ILE A 185 6.83 -9.86 16.53
N LYS A 186 6.66 -10.30 15.27
CA LYS A 186 7.26 -11.55 14.78
C LYS A 186 8.79 -11.53 14.83
N LYS A 187 9.43 -10.40 14.52
CA LYS A 187 10.89 -10.25 14.62
C LYS A 187 11.35 -10.28 16.07
N GLU A 188 10.67 -9.54 16.95
CA GLU A 188 10.97 -9.52 18.39
C GLU A 188 10.82 -10.90 19.03
N PHE A 189 9.74 -11.63 18.69
CA PHE A 189 9.52 -12.99 19.18
C PHE A 189 10.64 -13.96 18.75
N LYS A 190 11.09 -13.87 17.49
CA LYS A 190 12.25 -14.64 17.02
C LYS A 190 13.52 -14.30 17.81
N GLY A 191 13.77 -13.01 18.07
CA GLY A 191 14.90 -12.57 18.90
C GLY A 191 14.81 -13.12 20.33
N LYS A 192 13.63 -13.09 20.93
CA LYS A 192 13.39 -13.67 22.26
C LYS A 192 13.62 -15.17 22.29
N LEU A 193 13.22 -15.91 21.25
CA LEU A 193 13.46 -17.34 21.13
C LEU A 193 14.97 -17.64 21.09
N THR A 194 15.74 -16.89 20.29
CA THR A 194 17.20 -17.07 20.23
C THR A 194 17.89 -16.77 21.56
N LEU A 195 17.45 -15.72 22.27
CA LEU A 195 17.97 -15.41 23.60
C LEU A 195 17.61 -16.51 24.62
N SER A 196 16.40 -17.05 24.54
CA SER A 196 15.97 -18.16 25.41
C SER A 196 16.86 -19.39 25.22
N SER A 197 17.17 -19.77 23.98
CA SER A 197 18.10 -20.87 23.71
C SER A 197 19.50 -20.58 24.26
N LYS A 198 19.98 -19.31 24.15
CA LYS A 198 21.29 -18.93 24.69
C LYS A 198 21.34 -18.99 26.22
N ILE A 199 20.27 -18.58 26.89
CA ILE A 199 20.15 -18.72 28.36
C ILE A 199 20.20 -20.18 28.77
N GLU A 200 19.54 -21.07 28.03
CA GLU A 200 19.57 -22.51 28.33
C GLU A 200 20.97 -23.12 28.16
N GLU A 201 21.70 -22.73 27.10
CA GLU A 201 23.11 -23.11 26.92
C GLU A 201 23.98 -22.63 28.09
N LEU A 202 23.85 -21.36 28.48
CA LEU A 202 24.62 -20.79 29.59
C LEU A 202 24.30 -21.46 30.93
N HIS A 203 23.05 -21.87 31.16
CA HIS A 203 22.71 -22.65 32.34
C HIS A 203 23.39 -24.03 32.34
N LYS A 204 23.42 -24.73 31.20
CA LYS A 204 24.14 -26.02 31.08
C LYS A 204 25.63 -25.85 31.35
N GLU A 205 26.25 -24.80 30.81
CA GLU A 205 27.66 -24.46 31.05
C GLU A 205 27.92 -24.15 32.53
N LYS A 206 27.06 -23.33 33.15
CA LYS A 206 27.12 -23.03 34.59
C LYS A 206 27.05 -24.30 35.44
N ASP A 207 26.13 -25.21 35.13
CA ASP A 207 25.97 -26.46 35.88
C ASP A 207 27.20 -27.37 35.73
N ALA A 208 27.79 -27.44 34.53
CA ALA A 208 29.02 -28.18 34.28
C ALA A 208 30.20 -27.60 35.08
N LEU A 209 30.38 -26.28 35.06
CA LEU A 209 31.42 -25.58 35.84
C LEU A 209 31.22 -25.78 37.35
N ASN A 210 29.97 -25.76 37.82
CA ASN A 210 29.68 -25.96 39.24
C ASN A 210 30.01 -27.41 39.69
N LYS A 211 29.77 -28.39 38.81
CA LYS A 211 30.17 -29.78 39.05
C LYS A 211 31.70 -29.90 39.13
N GLU A 212 32.42 -29.30 38.18
CA GLU A 212 33.89 -29.32 38.18
C GLU A 212 34.47 -28.59 39.41
N LEU A 213 33.88 -27.46 39.80
CA LEU A 213 34.27 -26.74 41.03
C LEU A 213 34.11 -27.64 42.27
N SER A 214 33.01 -28.39 42.36
CA SER A 214 32.78 -29.35 43.45
C SER A 214 33.84 -30.45 43.48
N GLU A 215 34.15 -31.05 42.33
CA GLU A 215 35.18 -32.09 42.19
C GLU A 215 36.57 -31.57 42.62
N GLN A 216 36.94 -30.36 42.20
CA GLN A 216 38.19 -29.73 42.62
C GLN A 216 38.22 -29.46 44.13
N TRP A 217 37.10 -29.05 44.73
CA TRP A 217 37.01 -28.86 46.18
C TRP A 217 37.27 -30.16 46.95
N TYR A 218 36.73 -31.28 46.46
CA TYR A 218 37.01 -32.60 47.04
C TYR A 218 38.49 -32.97 46.93
N ARG A 219 39.12 -32.74 45.77
CA ARG A 219 40.57 -33.00 45.58
C ARG A 219 41.42 -32.17 46.52
N ILE A 220 41.13 -30.87 46.66
CA ILE A 220 41.84 -29.99 47.62
C ILE A 220 41.70 -30.53 49.04
N ARG A 221 40.50 -30.99 49.43
CA ARG A 221 40.26 -31.57 50.75
C ARG A 221 41.09 -32.84 50.97
N GLU A 222 41.22 -33.70 49.98
CA GLU A 222 42.06 -34.91 50.06
C GLU A 222 43.54 -34.56 50.19
N ILE A 223 44.06 -33.69 49.31
CA ILE A 223 45.46 -33.22 49.37
C ILE A 223 45.76 -32.57 50.72
N THR A 224 44.81 -31.79 51.27
CA THR A 224 44.98 -31.17 52.59
C THR A 224 45.11 -32.21 53.71
N LYS A 225 44.33 -33.29 53.66
CA LYS A 225 44.44 -34.39 54.63
C LYS A 225 45.77 -35.12 54.51
N GLU A 226 46.20 -35.41 53.27
CA GLU A 226 47.47 -36.08 53.00
C GLU A 226 48.67 -35.24 53.45
N ASN A 227 48.69 -33.94 53.12
CA ASN A 227 49.72 -33.01 53.60
C ASN A 227 49.80 -32.95 55.13
N LYS A 228 48.65 -32.99 55.82
CA LYS A 228 48.63 -33.04 57.29
C LYS A 228 49.29 -34.32 57.81
N TYR A 229 48.93 -35.47 57.24
CA TYR A 229 49.53 -36.76 57.60
C TYR A 229 51.04 -36.76 57.37
N LEU A 230 51.49 -36.32 56.18
CA LEU A 230 52.92 -36.24 55.84
C LEU A 230 53.68 -35.27 56.74
N SER A 231 53.07 -34.15 57.14
CA SER A 231 53.68 -33.21 58.09
C SER A 231 53.86 -33.83 59.48
N GLU A 232 52.89 -34.62 59.95
CA GLU A 232 53.00 -35.33 61.23
C GLU A 232 54.07 -36.43 61.17
N GLU A 233 54.15 -37.17 60.07
CA GLU A 233 55.18 -38.19 59.81
C GLU A 233 56.59 -37.55 59.78
N LEU A 234 56.74 -36.43 59.07
CA LEU A 234 58.00 -35.70 58.98
C LEU A 234 58.47 -35.21 60.36
N ASN A 235 57.56 -34.65 61.17
CA ASN A 235 57.89 -34.21 62.53
C ASN A 235 58.37 -35.37 63.41
N LYS A 236 57.70 -36.54 63.36
CA LYS A 236 58.16 -37.73 64.09
C LYS A 236 59.56 -38.14 63.66
N LYS A 237 59.84 -38.14 62.36
CA LYS A 237 61.18 -38.47 61.84
C LYS A 237 62.24 -37.45 62.27
N SER A 238 61.89 -36.16 62.32
CA SER A 238 62.77 -35.13 62.86
C SER A 238 63.08 -35.37 64.34
N GLU A 239 62.07 -35.68 65.16
CA GLU A 239 62.28 -36.00 66.58
C GLU A 239 63.12 -37.26 66.80
N GLU A 240 62.94 -38.29 65.97
CA GLU A 240 63.79 -39.49 65.96
C GLU A 240 65.25 -39.15 65.62
N LEU A 241 65.45 -38.29 64.63
CA LEU A 241 66.77 -37.82 64.22
C LEU A 241 67.45 -36.99 65.32
N ASP A 242 66.73 -36.08 65.97
CA ASP A 242 67.25 -35.28 67.08
C ASP A 242 67.68 -36.16 68.27
N LYS A 243 66.89 -37.19 68.60
CA LYS A 243 67.25 -38.18 69.62
C LYS A 243 68.50 -38.96 69.24
N ALA A 244 68.61 -39.40 67.98
CA ALA A 244 69.78 -40.12 67.49
C ALA A 244 71.04 -39.24 67.53
N ASN A 245 70.92 -37.96 67.15
CA ASN A 245 72.02 -37.00 67.22
C ASN A 245 72.47 -36.76 68.67
N GLY A 246 71.53 -36.64 69.62
CA GLY A 246 71.87 -36.54 71.04
C GLY A 246 72.64 -37.76 71.57
N LEU A 247 72.22 -38.98 71.18
CA LEU A 247 72.96 -40.21 71.53
C LEU A 247 74.36 -40.24 70.92
N ILE A 248 74.52 -39.76 69.70
CA ILE A 248 75.83 -39.66 69.04
C ILE A 248 76.72 -38.66 69.80
N GLU A 249 76.19 -37.50 70.19
CA GLU A 249 76.92 -36.49 70.98
C GLU A 249 77.35 -37.02 72.36
N ASP A 250 76.48 -37.77 73.03
CA ASP A 250 76.79 -38.47 74.28
C ASP A 250 77.91 -39.50 74.08
N GLN A 251 77.85 -40.30 73.00
CA GLN A 251 78.89 -41.27 72.66
C GLN A 251 80.23 -40.59 72.34
N PHE A 252 80.22 -39.47 71.62
CA PHE A 252 81.43 -38.68 71.36
C PHE A 252 82.04 -38.15 72.65
N SER A 253 81.21 -37.63 73.57
CA SER A 253 81.66 -37.14 74.87
C SER A 253 82.30 -38.25 75.70
N GLU A 254 81.71 -39.45 75.70
CA GLU A 254 82.27 -40.61 76.40
C GLU A 254 83.56 -41.12 75.75
N LEU A 255 83.63 -41.19 74.43
CA LEU A 255 84.87 -41.51 73.70
C LEU A 255 85.98 -40.50 74.00
N ASP A 256 85.65 -39.21 74.10
CA ASP A 256 86.61 -38.16 74.44
C ASP A 256 87.14 -38.31 75.88
N ARG A 257 86.28 -38.71 76.83
CA ARG A 257 86.70 -39.08 78.20
C ARG A 257 87.63 -40.28 78.21
N ILE A 258 87.24 -41.37 77.55
CA ILE A 258 88.07 -42.58 77.42
C ILE A 258 89.42 -42.23 76.80
N ARG A 259 89.43 -41.43 75.72
CA ARG A 259 90.66 -40.96 75.08
C ARG A 259 91.54 -40.19 76.06
N GLN A 260 90.97 -39.30 76.87
CA GLN A 260 91.69 -38.53 77.87
C GLN A 260 92.27 -39.41 78.98
N ASP A 261 91.49 -40.39 79.48
CA ASP A 261 91.93 -41.35 80.48
C ASP A 261 93.07 -42.23 79.97
N CYS A 262 92.95 -42.78 78.76
CA CYS A 262 94.04 -43.51 78.11
C CYS A 262 95.29 -42.64 77.94
N ASN A 263 95.14 -41.37 77.53
CA ASN A 263 96.26 -40.45 77.41
C ASN A 263 96.96 -40.20 78.76
N ASN A 264 96.19 -40.06 79.84
CA ASN A 264 96.72 -39.91 81.20
C ASN A 264 97.44 -41.18 81.67
N GLU A 265 96.87 -42.36 81.40
CA GLU A 265 97.47 -43.65 81.73
C GLU A 265 98.78 -43.87 80.96
N VAL A 266 98.81 -43.60 79.66
CA VAL A 266 100.04 -43.63 78.83
C VAL A 266 101.09 -42.67 79.38
N LYS A 267 100.70 -41.45 79.80
CA LYS A 267 101.61 -40.49 80.42
C LYS A 267 102.18 -41.01 81.75
N ASN A 268 101.35 -41.62 82.59
CA ASN A 268 101.78 -42.22 83.86
C ASN A 268 102.73 -43.40 83.63
N LEU A 269 102.42 -44.28 82.67
CA LEU A 269 103.30 -45.39 82.29
C LEU A 269 104.64 -44.90 81.75
N ARG A 270 104.65 -43.85 80.91
CA ARG A 270 105.90 -43.22 80.44
C ARG A 270 106.72 -42.67 81.59
N ASN A 271 106.10 -42.00 82.56
CA ASN A 271 106.81 -41.49 83.74
C ASN A 271 107.37 -42.62 84.60
N SER A 272 106.58 -43.67 84.86
CA SER A 272 107.01 -44.86 85.60
C SER A 272 108.18 -45.58 84.90
N LEU A 273 108.14 -45.66 83.56
CA LEU A 273 109.22 -46.20 82.75
C LEU A 273 110.49 -45.35 82.86
N LEU A 274 110.38 -44.02 82.83
CA LEU A 274 111.52 -43.11 83.02
C LEU A 274 112.14 -43.25 84.41
N GLU A 275 111.32 -43.44 85.45
CA GLU A 275 111.80 -43.69 86.81
C GLU A 275 112.55 -45.02 86.90
N ARG A 276 112.01 -46.11 86.34
CA ARG A 276 112.69 -47.41 86.24
C ARG A 276 114.00 -47.31 85.47
N ASP A 277 114.03 -46.59 84.35
CA ASP A 277 115.25 -46.33 83.58
C ASP A 277 116.31 -45.60 84.42
N SER A 278 115.89 -44.63 85.25
CA SER A 278 116.78 -43.94 86.18
C SER A 278 117.34 -44.88 87.25
N GLN A 279 116.50 -45.75 87.83
CA GLN A 279 116.92 -46.77 88.79
C GLN A 279 117.92 -47.76 88.17
N ILE A 280 117.68 -48.21 86.93
CA ILE A 280 118.61 -49.09 86.21
C ILE A 280 119.96 -48.39 85.98
N LYS A 281 119.97 -47.11 85.59
CA LYS A 281 121.22 -46.33 85.45
C LYS A 281 121.98 -46.20 86.78
N GLN A 282 121.28 -46.01 87.90
CA GLN A 282 121.90 -45.98 89.22
C GLN A 282 122.52 -47.33 89.58
N LEU A 283 121.81 -48.43 89.35
CA LEU A 283 122.35 -49.79 89.55
C LEU A 283 123.59 -50.05 88.68
N GLN A 284 123.56 -49.60 87.42
CA GLN A 284 124.71 -49.69 86.51
C GLN A 284 125.95 -48.99 87.10
N TYR A 285 125.78 -47.77 87.60
CA TYR A 285 126.85 -47.01 88.25
C TYR A 285 127.39 -47.71 89.52
N VAL A 286 126.50 -48.25 90.36
CA VAL A 286 126.90 -49.01 91.56
C VAL A 286 127.71 -50.25 91.17
N ILE A 287 127.29 -50.96 90.12
CA ILE A 287 128.02 -52.13 89.60
C ILE A 287 129.38 -51.74 89.05
N ASP A 288 129.48 -50.65 88.29
CA ASP A 288 130.76 -50.15 87.79
C ASP A 288 131.72 -49.81 88.95
N LYS A 289 131.20 -49.19 90.02
CA LYS A 289 131.93 -48.90 91.26
C LYS A 289 132.39 -50.16 91.99
N ILE A 290 131.54 -51.18 92.08
CA ILE A 290 131.89 -52.49 92.67
C ILE A 290 132.96 -53.18 91.82
N GLU A 291 132.83 -53.16 90.49
CA GLU A 291 133.78 -53.74 89.54
C GLU A 291 135.17 -53.09 89.68
N GLU A 292 135.23 -51.76 89.79
CA GLU A 292 136.43 -50.97 90.06
C GLU A 292 137.03 -51.32 91.44
N SER A 293 136.22 -51.28 92.49
CA SER A 293 136.65 -51.59 93.87
C SER A 293 137.22 -53.00 94.00
N ILE A 294 136.63 -53.99 93.29
CA ILE A 294 137.16 -55.36 93.29
C ILE A 294 138.47 -55.41 92.52
N ARG A 295 138.60 -54.75 91.37
CA ARG A 295 139.87 -54.69 90.60
C ARG A 295 141.03 -54.13 91.45
N GLU A 296 140.78 -53.08 92.22
CA GLU A 296 141.78 -52.38 93.02
C GLU A 296 142.07 -53.03 94.38
N ASN A 297 141.23 -53.96 94.84
CA ASN A 297 141.42 -54.62 96.13
C ASN A 297 142.56 -55.67 96.08
N GLU A 298 143.60 -55.44 96.89
CA GLU A 298 144.78 -56.31 97.02
C GLU A 298 144.58 -57.49 98.00
N THR A 299 143.57 -57.43 98.88
CA THR A 299 143.32 -58.46 99.90
C THR A 299 142.47 -59.64 99.41
N ILE A 300 141.74 -59.46 98.31
CA ILE A 300 140.91 -60.51 97.72
C ILE A 300 141.81 -61.47 96.94
N LYS A 301 141.83 -62.76 97.33
CA LYS A 301 142.57 -63.80 96.62
C LYS A 301 142.12 -63.90 95.16
N ASP A 302 143.07 -64.12 94.28
CA ASP A 302 142.92 -64.00 92.82
C ASP A 302 141.79 -64.86 92.22
N TYR A 303 141.59 -66.07 92.76
CA TYR A 303 140.50 -66.96 92.36
C TYR A 303 139.11 -66.37 92.67
N SER A 304 138.92 -65.78 93.84
CA SER A 304 137.66 -65.12 94.23
C SER A 304 137.40 -63.86 93.41
N LYS A 305 138.46 -63.10 93.09
CA LYS A 305 138.39 -61.92 92.21
C LYS A 305 137.81 -62.26 90.84
N LYS A 306 138.26 -63.38 90.26
CA LYS A 306 137.78 -63.90 88.96
C LYS A 306 136.30 -64.31 89.00
N ILE A 307 135.84 -64.94 90.10
CA ILE A 307 134.43 -65.30 90.28
C ILE A 307 133.57 -64.04 90.39
N ILE A 308 133.92 -63.09 91.26
CA ILE A 308 133.07 -61.92 91.49
C ILE A 308 133.04 -61.01 90.26
N LEU A 309 134.17 -60.81 89.57
CA LEU A 309 134.18 -60.06 88.29
C LEU A 309 133.34 -60.77 87.21
N GLY A 310 133.39 -62.10 87.14
CA GLY A 310 132.55 -62.87 86.23
C GLY A 310 131.05 -62.70 86.50
N GLU A 311 130.63 -62.72 87.77
CA GLU A 311 129.24 -62.45 88.14
C GLU A 311 128.85 -60.97 87.93
N THR A 312 129.75 -60.03 88.21
CA THR A 312 129.54 -58.59 87.98
C THR A 312 129.29 -58.31 86.50
N GLN A 313 130.04 -58.94 85.61
CA GLN A 313 129.84 -58.85 84.16
C GLN A 313 128.49 -59.44 83.71
N LYS A 314 128.04 -60.55 84.31
CA LYS A 314 126.71 -61.12 84.02
C LYS A 314 125.60 -60.13 84.42
N ILE A 315 125.70 -59.52 85.61
CA ILE A 315 124.69 -58.54 86.06
C ILE A 315 124.72 -57.29 85.17
N LYS A 316 125.92 -56.80 84.83
CA LYS A 316 126.12 -55.67 83.90
C LYS A 316 125.53 -55.95 82.51
N PHE A 317 125.66 -57.19 82.03
CA PHE A 317 125.05 -57.64 80.78
C PHE A 317 123.52 -57.66 80.86
N ILE A 318 122.94 -58.15 81.96
CA ILE A 318 121.47 -58.16 82.17
C ILE A 318 120.92 -56.72 82.25
N LEU A 319 121.57 -55.83 83.00
CA LEU A 319 121.18 -54.42 83.04
C LEU A 319 121.35 -53.75 81.67
N GLY A 320 122.41 -54.07 80.93
CA GLY A 320 122.62 -53.62 79.55
C GLY A 320 121.48 -54.04 78.61
N GLN A 321 120.95 -55.25 78.75
CA GLN A 321 119.78 -55.70 77.99
C GLN A 321 118.48 -54.97 78.40
N LEU A 322 118.31 -54.70 79.69
CA LEU A 322 117.16 -53.94 80.19
C LEU A 322 117.18 -52.48 79.71
N VAL A 323 118.36 -51.87 79.57
CA VAL A 323 118.52 -50.53 78.97
C VAL A 323 118.36 -50.57 77.45
N GLN A 324 118.71 -51.67 76.76
CA GLN A 324 118.60 -51.79 75.31
C GLN A 324 117.17 -52.00 74.78
N PHE A 325 116.17 -52.22 75.64
CA PHE A 325 114.77 -52.01 75.26
C PHE A 325 114.47 -50.53 74.90
N LYS A 326 115.45 -49.65 75.05
CA LYS A 326 115.44 -48.25 74.65
C LYS A 326 115.98 -48.01 73.24
N THR A 327 115.42 -48.68 72.24
CA THR A 327 115.26 -48.15 70.87
C THR A 327 114.35 -49.08 70.05
N ILE A 328 113.06 -49.09 70.35
CA ILE A 328 112.10 -49.07 69.23
C ILE A 328 111.88 -47.58 68.99
N LYS A 329 112.31 -47.13 67.81
CA LYS A 329 112.07 -45.80 67.25
C LYS A 329 110.58 -45.45 67.40
N GLY A 330 110.22 -44.84 68.52
CA GLY A 330 109.07 -43.96 68.62
C GLY A 330 109.50 -42.60 68.12
N SER A 331 109.17 -42.30 66.87
CA SER A 331 108.78 -40.96 66.36
C SER A 331 109.15 -40.79 64.89
N LYS A 332 108.15 -40.95 64.03
CA LYS A 332 107.73 -39.97 63.01
C LYS A 332 106.40 -40.47 62.44
N THR A 333 105.32 -40.32 63.22
CA THR A 333 104.07 -39.86 62.62
C THR A 333 104.05 -38.36 62.90
N SER A 334 104.80 -37.65 62.05
CA SER A 334 104.52 -36.27 61.64
C SER A 334 103.01 -36.17 61.46
N GLU A 335 102.33 -35.26 62.16
CA GLU A 335 102.03 -33.95 61.58
C GLU A 335 101.57 -34.10 60.12
N GLU A 336 100.26 -33.88 59.95
CA GLU A 336 99.67 -33.29 58.75
C GLU A 336 99.99 -33.99 57.42
N THR A 337 99.15 -34.97 57.09
CA THR A 337 98.57 -35.03 55.74
C THR A 337 97.07 -34.97 55.87
N SER A 338 96.58 -33.76 56.12
CA SER A 338 95.49 -33.23 55.31
C SER A 338 95.89 -33.40 53.84
N ASP A 339 95.31 -34.37 53.15
CA ASP A 339 94.86 -34.15 51.77
C ASP A 339 93.98 -35.31 51.27
N SER A 340 92.80 -34.89 50.81
CA SER A 340 92.02 -35.44 49.70
C SER A 340 91.69 -36.94 49.70
N LEU A 341 90.47 -37.26 50.16
CA LEU A 341 89.55 -38.07 49.37
C LEU A 341 88.19 -37.37 49.35
N GLN A 342 88.16 -36.32 48.54
CA GLN A 342 86.95 -35.80 47.93
C GLN A 342 86.78 -36.57 46.61
N GLU A 343 86.31 -37.82 46.70
CA GLU A 343 85.61 -38.50 45.60
C GLU A 343 84.13 -38.20 45.83
N ASP A 344 83.62 -37.21 45.12
CA ASP A 344 82.91 -37.38 43.85
C ASP A 344 81.50 -37.94 44.07
N LEU A 345 80.58 -37.02 44.38
CA LEU A 345 79.22 -37.09 43.88
C LEU A 345 78.88 -35.71 43.29
N GLY A 346 79.29 -35.53 42.03
CA GLY A 346 78.67 -34.72 40.99
C GLY A 346 77.78 -33.55 41.42
N TYR A 347 78.37 -32.38 41.58
CA TYR A 347 77.69 -31.10 41.35
C TYR A 347 78.34 -30.38 40.17
N ASP A 348 77.89 -30.73 38.97
CA ASP A 348 78.11 -29.90 37.79
C ASP A 348 77.21 -28.67 37.88
N SER A 349 77.82 -27.56 38.32
CA SER A 349 77.27 -26.23 38.13
C SER A 349 77.45 -25.82 36.66
N ARG A 350 76.37 -25.90 35.88
CA ARG A 350 76.19 -25.08 34.68
C ARG A 350 75.12 -24.03 34.95
N SER A 351 75.55 -22.80 35.19
CA SER A 351 74.85 -21.61 34.72
C SER A 351 75.61 -21.08 33.51
N PRO A 352 74.91 -20.59 32.48
CA PRO A 352 74.63 -19.16 32.49
C PRO A 352 73.24 -18.80 31.92
N THR A 353 72.52 -17.93 32.61
CA THR A 353 71.66 -16.90 31.98
C THR A 353 72.60 -15.93 31.22
N PRO A 354 72.16 -15.06 30.28
CA PRO A 354 70.78 -14.70 29.91
C PRO A 354 70.58 -14.48 28.38
N THR A 355 69.33 -14.18 27.94
CA THR A 355 68.98 -13.13 26.95
C THR A 355 67.53 -13.27 26.47
N ARG A 356 66.70 -12.23 26.75
CA ARG A 356 65.63 -11.58 25.94
C ARG A 356 64.54 -12.48 25.29
N LEU A 357 63.28 -12.08 25.07
CA LEU A 357 62.56 -10.80 25.08
C LEU A 357 61.05 -11.14 24.93
N SER A 358 60.21 -10.25 25.44
CA SER A 358 58.86 -9.87 24.96
C SER A 358 57.74 -10.92 24.81
N CYS A 359 56.70 -10.75 25.61
CA CYS A 359 55.33 -10.60 25.10
C CYS A 359 54.50 -9.71 26.04
N SER A 360 54.39 -8.46 25.62
CA SER A 360 53.31 -7.49 25.83
C SER A 360 52.10 -7.92 26.69
N VAL A 361 51.97 -7.26 27.83
CA VAL A 361 50.66 -6.92 28.43
C VAL A 361 50.07 -5.79 27.57
N SER A 362 49.01 -6.11 26.81
CA SER A 362 48.16 -5.08 26.22
C SER A 362 47.31 -4.47 27.33
N VAL A 363 47.82 -3.38 27.91
CA VAL A 363 46.99 -2.35 28.55
C VAL A 363 46.28 -1.63 27.40
N GLN A 364 45.00 -1.91 27.21
CA GLN A 364 44.16 -1.05 26.38
C GLN A 364 43.55 0.00 27.30
N SER A 365 43.94 1.24 27.00
CA SER A 365 43.52 2.47 27.66
C SER A 365 42.03 2.52 27.94
N ILE A 366 41.74 2.93 29.16
CA ILE A 366 40.54 3.65 29.55
C ILE A 366 40.49 4.92 28.69
N ALA A 367 39.72 4.89 27.62
CA ALA A 367 39.26 6.10 26.96
C ALA A 367 38.10 6.65 27.80
N SER A 368 38.42 7.70 28.57
CA SER A 368 37.43 8.65 29.06
C SER A 368 36.81 9.36 27.86
N GLY A 369 35.49 9.32 27.77
CA GLY A 369 34.69 10.08 26.80
C GLY A 369 33.19 9.89 27.06
N PRO A 370 32.37 10.95 27.04
CA PRO A 370 31.30 11.16 28.01
C PRO A 370 29.97 10.46 27.69
N ILE A 371 29.25 10.15 28.78
CA ILE A 371 27.82 9.80 28.83
C ILE A 371 27.00 11.04 28.45
N PRO A 372 25.94 10.90 27.65
CA PRO A 372 25.12 12.00 27.15
C PRO A 372 24.35 12.71 28.28
N GLU A 373 24.35 14.04 28.19
CA GLU A 373 23.46 14.91 28.94
C GLU A 373 22.00 14.55 28.63
N TYR A 374 21.28 14.24 29.70
CA TYR A 374 19.83 14.40 29.75
C TYR A 374 19.51 15.89 29.73
N GLY A 375 18.89 16.34 28.64
CA GLY A 375 18.20 17.62 28.55
C GLY A 375 16.71 17.37 28.32
N LEU A 376 15.92 17.78 29.31
CA LEU A 376 14.53 18.28 29.30
C LEU A 376 13.56 17.80 28.21
#